data_AF-X0SFG0-F1
#
_entry.id   AF-X0SFG0-F1
#
_cell.length_a   1.000
_cell.length_b   1.000
_cell.length_c   1.000
_cell.angle_alpha   90.00
_cell.angle_beta   90.00
_cell.angle_gamma   90.00
#
_symmetry.space_group_name_H-M   'P 1'
#
loop_
_entity.id
_entity.type
_entity.pdbx_description
1 polymer ?
#
loop_
_entity_poly.entity_id
_entity_poly.type
_entity_poly.pdbx_seq_one_letter_code
_entity_poly.pdbx_strand_id
1 'polypeptide(L)'
;MSDSIKAWHEMQEEKLASLKADEAIAKAIKNKEIVYADESVKYIWLLDFCDGKIYRYDISVLCNEENKWNPDTESCEAFLYGAGHSLKDCEWMVTNNDKIQYGN
;
A
#
# COMPACT_ATOMS: atom_id res chain seq x y z
N MET A 1 -47.09 20.59 30.58
CA MET A 1 -45.76 20.93 30.01
C MET A 1 -45.85 20.69 28.52
N SER A 2 -45.68 21.76 27.75
CA SER A 2 -46.14 21.96 26.37
C SER A 2 -45.49 21.00 25.38
N ASP A 3 -46.32 20.27 24.61
CA ASP A 3 -45.90 19.28 23.61
C ASP A 3 -44.90 19.82 22.56
N SER A 4 -44.86 21.13 22.37
CA SER A 4 -43.93 21.81 21.47
C SER A 4 -42.46 21.73 21.93
N ILE A 5 -42.20 21.64 23.24
CA ILE A 5 -40.82 21.53 23.76
C ILE A 5 -40.26 20.12 23.51
N LYS A 6 -41.11 19.08 23.64
CA LYS A 6 -40.73 17.69 23.36
C LYS A 6 -40.40 17.50 21.89
N ALA A 7 -41.26 18.01 21.00
CA ALA A 7 -41.02 17.96 19.56
C ALA A 7 -39.72 18.65 19.14
N TRP A 8 -39.35 19.76 19.80
CA TRP A 8 -38.10 20.46 19.53
C TRP A 8 -36.87 19.63 19.95
N HIS A 9 -36.93 18.96 21.10
CA HIS A 9 -35.86 18.07 21.56
C HIS A 9 -35.71 16.83 20.67
N GLU A 10 -36.81 16.18 20.31
CA GLU A 10 -36.80 15.03 19.39
C GLU A 10 -36.19 15.40 18.04
N MET A 11 -36.53 16.57 17.51
CA MET A 11 -35.95 17.10 16.26
C MET A 11 -34.43 17.38 16.38
N GLN A 12 -33.92 17.77 17.56
CA GLN A 12 -32.47 17.91 17.76
C GLN A 12 -31.78 16.54 17.83
N GLU A 13 -32.41 15.56 18.48
CA GLU A 13 -31.87 14.21 18.58
C GLU A 13 -31.81 13.50 17.22
N GLU A 14 -32.82 13.66 16.38
CA GLU A 14 -32.83 13.13 15.01
C GLU A 14 -31.70 13.71 14.16
N LYS A 15 -31.48 15.03 14.24
CA LYS A 15 -30.36 15.70 13.55
C LYS A 15 -29.01 15.21 14.06
N LEU A 16 -28.87 14.99 15.36
CA LEU A 16 -27.64 14.48 15.95
C LEU A 16 -27.39 13.02 15.54
N ALA A 17 -28.44 12.21 15.42
CA ALA A 17 -28.37 10.84 14.96
C ALA A 17 -27.95 10.75 13.49
N SER A 18 -28.49 11.61 12.61
CA SER A 18 -28.09 11.64 11.20
C SER A 18 -26.64 12.05 11.01
N LEU A 19 -26.17 13.07 11.75
CA LEU A 19 -24.76 13.50 11.74
C LEU A 19 -23.79 12.38 12.17
N LYS A 20 -24.13 11.63 13.23
CA LYS A 20 -23.33 10.50 13.70
C LYS A 20 -23.30 9.34 12.71
N ALA A 21 -24.40 9.10 11.99
CA ALA A 21 -24.47 8.09 10.95
C ALA A 21 -23.56 8.45 9.76
N ASP A 22 -23.61 9.70 9.31
CA ASP A 22 -22.75 10.19 8.22
C ASP A 22 -21.26 10.14 8.60
N GLU A 23 -20.92 10.51 9.83
CA GLU A 23 -19.54 10.41 10.36
C GLU A 23 -19.07 8.96 10.46
N ALA A 24 -19.93 8.03 10.89
CA ALA A 24 -19.62 6.61 10.94
C ALA A 24 -19.40 6.01 9.54
N ILE A 25 -20.19 6.42 8.55
CA ILE A 25 -20.02 6.03 7.15
C ILE A 25 -18.70 6.59 6.60
N ALA A 26 -18.39 7.86 6.86
CA ALA A 26 -17.12 8.46 6.45
C ALA A 26 -15.92 7.74 7.06
N LYS A 27 -15.99 7.37 8.35
CA LYS A 27 -14.95 6.61 9.05
C LYS A 27 -14.82 5.18 8.53
N ALA A 28 -15.93 4.52 8.18
CA ALA A 28 -15.91 3.19 7.58
C ALA A 28 -15.34 3.20 6.15
N ILE A 29 -15.61 4.25 5.36
CA ILE A 29 -15.02 4.42 4.03
C ILE A 29 -13.51 4.71 4.15
N LYS A 30 -13.10 5.50 5.15
CA LYS A 30 -11.67 5.77 5.43
C LYS A 30 -10.92 4.51 5.89
N ASN A 31 -11.54 3.66 6.70
CA ASN A 31 -10.96 2.37 7.14
C ASN A 31 -11.02 1.26 6.08
N LYS A 32 -11.72 1.49 4.97
CA LYS A 32 -11.57 0.69 3.75
C LYS A 32 -10.34 1.18 2.99
N GLU A 33 -9.25 1.35 3.75
CA GLU A 33 -7.94 1.73 3.29
C GLU A 33 -7.59 0.79 2.14
N ILE A 34 -7.40 1.43 1.00
CA ILE A 34 -6.64 0.95 -0.12
C ILE A 34 -5.48 0.14 0.47
N VAL A 35 -5.40 -1.15 0.11
CA VAL A 35 -4.23 -1.98 0.42
C VAL A 35 -3.09 -1.38 -0.40
N TYR A 36 -2.52 -0.29 0.10
CA TYR A 36 -1.27 0.23 -0.42
C TYR A 36 -0.23 -0.85 -0.18
N ALA A 37 0.60 -1.06 -1.20
CA ALA A 37 1.84 -1.80 -1.12
C ALA A 37 2.43 -1.66 0.29
N ASP A 38 2.53 -2.78 0.99
CA ASP A 38 3.15 -2.88 2.31
C ASP A 38 4.36 -1.93 2.39
N GLU A 39 4.27 -0.87 3.22
CA GLU A 39 5.34 0.14 3.42
C GLU A 39 6.68 -0.51 3.81
N SER A 40 6.65 -1.81 4.10
CA SER A 40 7.81 -2.64 4.39
C SER A 40 8.68 -2.94 3.16
N VAL A 41 8.20 -2.86 1.92
CA VAL A 41 8.96 -3.44 0.79
C VAL A 41 9.80 -2.37 0.07
N LYS A 42 11.11 -2.36 0.30
CA LYS A 42 12.02 -1.27 -0.14
C LYS A 42 13.08 -1.65 -1.16
N TYR A 43 13.42 -2.94 -1.27
CA TYR A 43 14.53 -3.39 -2.11
C TYR A 43 14.16 -4.62 -2.94
N ILE A 44 14.55 -4.59 -4.21
CA ILE A 44 14.60 -5.79 -5.06
C ILE A 44 16.04 -6.27 -5.10
N TRP A 45 16.24 -7.52 -4.73
CA TRP A 45 17.48 -8.25 -4.97
C TRP A 45 17.30 -9.11 -6.20
N LEU A 46 18.23 -9.00 -7.14
CA LEU A 46 18.24 -9.74 -8.39
C LEU A 46 19.56 -10.52 -8.48
N LEU A 47 19.45 -11.82 -8.67
CA LEU A 47 20.55 -12.70 -9.06
C LEU A 47 20.45 -12.93 -10.56
N ASP A 48 21.38 -12.38 -11.32
CA ASP A 48 21.43 -12.55 -12.78
C ASP A 48 22.40 -13.70 -13.11
N PHE A 49 21.89 -14.74 -13.78
CA PHE A 49 22.67 -15.89 -14.20
C PHE A 49 23.45 -15.64 -15.50
N CYS A 50 23.16 -14.57 -16.25
CA CYS A 50 23.90 -14.21 -17.47
C CYS A 50 25.32 -13.74 -17.14
N ASP A 51 25.47 -12.96 -16.07
CA ASP A 51 26.75 -12.39 -15.65
C ASP A 51 27.25 -12.92 -14.30
N GLY A 52 26.42 -13.69 -13.58
CA GLY A 52 26.73 -14.26 -12.29
C GLY A 52 26.83 -13.24 -11.17
N LYS A 53 26.18 -12.07 -11.31
CA LYS A 53 26.23 -10.98 -10.33
C LYS A 53 24.90 -10.79 -9.61
N ILE A 54 25.00 -10.20 -8.43
CA ILE A 54 23.85 -9.80 -7.63
C ILE A 54 23.68 -8.29 -7.73
N TYR A 55 22.48 -7.87 -8.12
CA TYR A 55 22.05 -6.48 -8.20
C TYR A 55 21.05 -6.17 -7.07
N ARG A 56 21.11 -4.93 -6.56
CA ARG A 56 20.16 -4.41 -5.58
C ARG A 56 19.56 -3.12 -6.11
N TYR A 57 18.24 -3.11 -6.28
CA TYR A 57 17.48 -1.94 -6.68
C TYR A 57 16.71 -1.38 -5.49
N ASP A 58 16.78 -0.06 -5.32
CA ASP A 58 15.99 0.67 -4.34
C ASP A 58 14.67 1.09 -4.98
N ILE A 59 13.58 0.51 -4.50
CA ILE A 59 12.22 0.74 -4.99
C ILE A 59 11.42 1.65 -4.06
N SER A 60 12.03 2.13 -2.97
CA SER A 60 11.37 3.05 -2.03
C SER A 60 10.89 4.33 -2.70
N VAL A 61 11.60 4.79 -3.73
CA VAL A 61 11.23 5.97 -4.53
C VAL A 61 10.05 5.70 -5.47
N LEU A 62 9.82 4.44 -5.83
CA LEU A 62 8.73 4.02 -6.72
C LEU A 62 7.44 3.78 -5.93
N CYS A 63 7.53 3.25 -4.71
CA CYS A 63 6.39 2.98 -3.81
C CYS A 63 5.73 4.25 -3.21
N ASN A 64 5.62 5.35 -3.96
CA ASN A 64 4.96 6.59 -3.52
C ASN A 64 3.50 6.67 -4.00
N GLU A 65 2.65 7.38 -3.26
CA GLU A 65 1.22 7.59 -3.59
C GLU A 65 1.00 8.18 -4.99
N GLU A 66 1.95 8.97 -5.51
CA GLU A 66 1.91 9.53 -6.87
C GLU A 66 2.18 8.48 -7.94
N ASN A 67 3.16 7.60 -7.73
CA ASN A 67 3.56 6.59 -8.71
C ASN A 67 2.63 5.37 -8.70
N LYS A 68 1.90 5.14 -7.60
CA LYS A 68 1.00 3.99 -7.40
C LYS A 68 1.66 2.65 -7.76
N TRP A 69 2.99 2.59 -7.64
CA TRP A 69 3.73 1.40 -8.00
C TRP A 69 3.57 0.40 -6.87
N ASN A 70 2.98 -0.74 -7.22
CA ASN A 70 2.78 -1.84 -6.30
C ASN A 70 3.90 -2.85 -6.56
N PRO A 71 4.67 -3.29 -5.57
CA PRO A 71 5.63 -4.37 -5.72
C PRO A 71 4.90 -5.72 -5.82
N ASP A 72 3.98 -5.83 -6.77
CA ASP A 72 3.44 -7.09 -7.23
C ASP A 72 4.37 -7.73 -8.27
N THR A 73 4.11 -8.99 -8.58
CA THR A 73 4.96 -9.76 -9.49
C THR A 73 5.07 -9.10 -10.85
N GLU A 74 3.97 -8.62 -11.41
CA GLU A 74 3.94 -8.00 -12.74
C GLU A 74 4.73 -6.68 -12.80
N SER A 75 4.61 -5.82 -11.79
CA SER A 75 5.35 -4.55 -11.76
C SER A 75 6.84 -4.74 -11.52
N CYS A 76 7.23 -5.75 -10.72
CA CYS A 76 8.63 -6.11 -10.53
C CYS A 76 9.24 -6.68 -11.81
N GLU A 77 8.52 -7.57 -12.51
CA GLU A 77 8.95 -8.12 -13.79
C GLU A 77 9.12 -7.02 -14.85
N ALA A 78 8.16 -6.09 -14.95
CA ALA A 78 8.24 -4.95 -15.87
C ALA A 78 9.44 -4.04 -15.56
N PHE A 79 9.73 -3.82 -14.28
CA PHE A 79 10.89 -3.04 -13.85
C PHE A 79 12.21 -3.73 -14.23
N LEU A 80 12.33 -5.03 -13.97
CA LEU A 80 13.52 -5.82 -14.32
C LEU A 80 13.74 -5.92 -15.84
N TYR A 81 12.65 -6.06 -16.59
CA TYR A 81 12.69 -6.04 -18.06
C TYR A 81 13.15 -4.66 -18.58
N GLY A 82 12.65 -3.58 -17.99
CA GLY A 82 13.07 -2.20 -18.31
C GLY A 82 14.54 -1.92 -17.95
N ALA A 83 15.06 -2.58 -16.91
CA ALA A 83 16.47 -2.54 -16.54
C ALA A 83 17.38 -3.36 -17.47
N GLY A 84 16.80 -4.17 -18.37
CA GLY A 84 17.54 -4.96 -19.38
C GLY A 84 17.90 -6.37 -18.95
N HIS A 85 17.31 -6.89 -17.87
CA HIS A 85 17.55 -8.26 -17.41
C HIS A 85 16.60 -9.27 -18.09
N SER A 86 17.09 -10.50 -18.29
CA SER A 86 16.29 -11.61 -18.82
C SER A 86 15.56 -12.33 -17.68
N LEU A 87 14.23 -12.22 -17.62
CA LEU A 87 13.40 -12.91 -16.62
C LEU A 87 13.55 -14.44 -16.61
N LYS A 88 14.09 -15.03 -17.69
CA LYS A 88 14.36 -16.48 -17.79
C LYS A 88 15.64 -16.89 -17.09
N ASP A 89 16.59 -15.98 -17.03
CA ASP A 89 17.96 -16.21 -16.55
C ASP A 89 18.25 -15.33 -15.32
N CYS A 90 17.22 -14.93 -14.58
CA CYS A 90 17.38 -14.24 -13.32
C CYS A 90 16.39 -14.75 -12.28
N GLU A 91 16.84 -14.82 -11.03
CA GLU A 91 15.98 -14.98 -9.87
C GLU A 91 15.97 -13.67 -9.08
N TRP A 92 14.83 -13.32 -8.51
CA TRP A 92 14.71 -12.10 -7.74
C TRP A 92 13.81 -12.29 -6.53
N MET A 93 14.04 -11.45 -5.54
CA MET A 93 13.24 -11.39 -4.32
C MET A 93 13.07 -9.95 -3.88
N VAL A 94 11.95 -9.67 -3.24
CA VAL A 94 11.66 -8.35 -2.69
C VAL A 94 11.73 -8.42 -1.16
N THR A 95 12.33 -7.41 -0.53
CA THR A 95 12.54 -7.38 0.92
C THR A 95 12.66 -5.95 1.44
N ASN A 96 12.49 -5.79 2.75
CA ASN A 96 12.82 -4.56 3.47
C ASN A 96 14.31 -4.49 3.87
N ASN A 97 15.02 -5.61 3.79
CA ASN A 97 16.38 -5.67 4.31
C ASN A 97 17.38 -5.10 3.29
N ASP A 98 18.15 -4.11 3.73
CA ASP A 98 19.16 -3.42 2.93
C ASP A 98 20.50 -4.18 2.88
N LYS A 99 20.69 -5.13 3.80
CA LYS A 99 21.96 -5.85 4.01
C LYS A 99 21.89 -7.30 3.54
N ILE A 100 22.97 -7.72 2.88
CA ILE A 100 23.23 -9.13 2.58
C ILE A 100 23.48 -9.86 3.89
N GLN A 101 22.76 -10.97 4.11
CA GLN A 101 23.04 -11.89 5.19
C GLN A 101 23.97 -12.99 4.68
N TYR A 102 25.11 -13.16 5.34
CA TYR A 102 26.04 -14.26 5.06
C TYR A 102 25.62 -15.47 5.90
N GLY A 103 25.37 -16.61 5.25
CA GLY A 103 25.12 -17.88 5.93
C GLY A 103 26.40 -18.48 6.49
N ASN A 104 26.28 -19.18 7.62
CA ASN A 104 27.36 -19.92 8.28
C ASN A 104 27.56 -21.31 7.65
#